data_AF-A0A515HGE7-F1
#
_entry.id   AF-A0A515HGE7-F1
#
_cell.length_a   1.000
_cell.length_b   1.000
_cell.length_c   1.000
_cell.angle_alpha   90.00
_cell.angle_beta   90.00
_cell.angle_gamma   90.00
#
_symmetry.space_group_name_H-M   'P 1'
#
loop_
_entity.id
_entity.type
_entity.pdbx_description
1 polymer ?
#
loop_
_entity_poly.entity_id
_entity_poly.type
_entity_poly.pdbx_seq_one_letter_code
_entity_poly.pdbx_strand_id
1 'polypeptide(L)'
;MGRGRAPCCEKVGLNRGAWTPEEDMRLIAYIRKYGHGNWRALPKQAGLLRCGKSCRLRWINYLRPDIKRGNFSAEEEETIIKLHGLLGNKWSKIASSLPGRTDNEIKNVWNTHLKKKTQVKRTIIIFPNTTNRQHN
;
A
#
# COMPACT_ATOMS: atom_id res chain seq x y z
N MET A 1 -4.87 0.24 35.11
CA MET A 1 -5.72 1.05 34.19
C MET A 1 -4.82 1.68 33.13
N GLY A 2 -4.82 1.19 31.90
CA GLY A 2 -4.00 1.76 30.82
C GLY A 2 -4.54 3.11 30.40
N ARG A 3 -3.75 4.19 30.53
CA ARG A 3 -4.12 5.52 30.03
C ARG A 3 -4.35 5.44 28.52
N GLY A 4 -5.61 5.54 28.10
CA GLY A 4 -6.00 5.57 26.71
C GLY A 4 -5.30 6.73 26.00
N ARG A 5 -4.66 6.46 24.87
CA ARG A 5 -4.04 7.50 24.05
C ARG A 5 -5.12 8.50 23.64
N ALA A 6 -4.87 9.79 23.84
CA ALA A 6 -5.76 10.85 23.38
C ALA A 6 -6.11 10.65 21.89
N PRO A 7 -7.38 10.88 21.49
CA PRO A 7 -7.78 10.73 20.10
C PRO A 7 -6.92 11.64 19.20
N CYS A 8 -6.47 11.08 18.08
CA CYS A 8 -5.54 11.74 17.15
C CYS A 8 -6.09 13.06 16.57
N CYS A 9 -7.41 13.26 16.61
CA CYS A 9 -8.10 14.47 16.17
C CYS A 9 -9.49 14.59 16.83
N GLU A 10 -9.97 15.82 17.03
CA GLU A 10 -11.39 16.08 17.24
C GLU A 10 -12.17 15.68 15.98
N LYS A 11 -13.21 14.88 16.15
CA LYS A 11 -13.88 14.17 15.04
C LYS A 11 -14.90 15.02 14.27
N VAL A 12 -15.16 16.24 14.72
CA VAL A 12 -16.24 17.12 14.22
C VAL A 12 -15.72 17.91 13.01
N GLY A 13 -16.46 17.87 11.89
CA GLY A 13 -16.18 18.69 10.70
C GLY A 13 -15.04 18.22 9.78
N LEU A 14 -14.43 17.06 10.03
CA LEU A 14 -13.33 16.54 9.18
C LEU A 14 -13.83 15.69 8.00
N ASN A 15 -13.29 15.94 6.82
CA ASN A 15 -13.57 15.19 5.60
C ASN A 15 -13.04 13.75 5.69
N ARG A 16 -13.93 12.76 5.48
CA ARG A 16 -13.59 11.32 5.46
C ARG A 16 -13.74 10.67 4.08
N GLY A 17 -14.26 11.42 3.09
CA GLY A 17 -14.45 10.96 1.72
C GLY A 17 -13.15 10.95 0.90
N ALA A 18 -13.30 10.73 -0.41
CA ALA A 18 -12.21 10.78 -1.38
C ALA A 18 -11.46 12.11 -1.31
N TRP A 19 -10.16 12.09 -1.60
CA TRP A 19 -9.34 13.29 -1.70
C TRP A 19 -9.62 14.00 -3.01
N THR A 20 -9.85 15.30 -2.96
CA THR A 20 -10.00 16.12 -4.17
C THR A 20 -8.63 16.59 -4.69
N PRO A 21 -8.51 16.93 -5.99
CA PRO A 21 -7.28 17.51 -6.54
C PRO A 21 -6.82 18.76 -5.79
N GLU A 22 -7.75 19.60 -5.31
CA GLU A 22 -7.44 20.82 -4.55
C GLU A 22 -6.85 20.49 -3.19
N GLU A 23 -7.39 19.47 -2.50
CA GLU A 23 -6.81 18.98 -1.25
C GLU A 23 -5.40 18.41 -1.46
N ASP A 24 -5.20 17.65 -2.55
CA ASP A 24 -3.89 17.10 -2.91
C ASP A 24 -2.88 18.22 -3.20
N MET A 25 -3.26 19.23 -3.97
CA MET A 25 -2.40 20.38 -4.27
C MET A 25 -1.99 21.13 -3.00
N ARG A 26 -2.91 21.37 -2.06
CA ARG A 26 -2.59 21.99 -0.77
C ARG A 26 -1.62 21.14 0.04
N LEU A 27 -1.84 19.83 0.09
CA LEU A 27 -0.96 18.90 0.79
C LEU A 27 0.45 18.89 0.18
N ILE A 28 0.55 18.80 -1.15
CA ILE A 28 1.83 18.83 -1.88
C ILE A 28 2.55 20.16 -1.64
N ALA A 29 1.86 21.29 -1.82
CA ALA A 29 2.44 22.62 -1.66
C ALA A 29 3.00 22.82 -0.24
N TYR A 30 2.22 22.42 0.77
CA TYR A 30 2.67 22.49 2.16
C TYR A 30 3.92 21.65 2.41
N ILE A 31 3.92 20.38 1.97
CA ILE A 31 5.03 19.46 2.19
C ILE A 31 6.29 19.91 1.45
N ARG A 32 6.16 20.44 0.23
CA ARG A 32 7.29 20.99 -0.52
C ARG A 32 7.93 22.19 0.20
N LYS A 33 7.11 23.04 0.82
CA LYS A 33 7.57 24.26 1.48
C LYS A 33 8.11 24.03 2.89
N TYR A 34 7.48 23.14 3.67
CA TYR A 34 7.74 22.98 5.11
C TYR A 34 8.17 21.57 5.52
N GLY A 35 8.17 20.61 4.59
CA GLY A 35 8.35 19.20 4.90
C GLY A 35 7.15 18.57 5.60
N HIS A 36 7.33 17.35 6.10
CA HIS A 36 6.26 16.54 6.70
C HIS A 36 6.65 15.93 8.06
N GLY A 37 7.45 16.67 8.84
CA GLY A 37 7.95 16.22 10.16
C GLY A 37 6.86 16.09 11.24
N ASN A 38 5.75 16.84 11.13
CA ASN A 38 4.66 16.82 12.10
C ASN A 38 3.28 16.66 11.43
N TRP A 39 2.88 15.40 11.19
CA TRP A 39 1.58 15.07 10.62
C TRP A 39 0.39 15.54 11.45
N ARG A 40 0.53 15.74 12.76
CA ARG A 40 -0.59 16.16 13.62
C ARG A 40 -0.97 17.62 13.41
N ALA A 41 0.02 18.50 13.29
CA ALA A 41 -0.20 19.94 13.08
C ALA A 41 -0.41 20.30 11.60
N LEU A 42 0.20 19.52 10.69
CA LEU A 42 0.20 19.78 9.25
C LEU A 42 -1.16 20.11 8.65
N PRO A 43 -2.27 19.39 8.90
CA PRO A 43 -3.52 19.68 8.21
C PRO A 43 -4.06 21.07 8.51
N LYS A 44 -4.01 21.50 9.77
CA LYS A 44 -4.44 22.85 10.17
C LYS A 44 -3.57 23.92 9.52
N GLN A 45 -2.25 23.71 9.50
CA GLN A 45 -1.28 24.63 8.90
C GLN A 45 -1.38 24.69 7.37
N ALA A 46 -1.80 23.59 6.73
CA ALA A 46 -2.02 23.50 5.30
C ALA A 46 -3.43 23.96 4.85
N GLY A 47 -4.28 24.40 5.78
CA GLY A 47 -5.67 24.77 5.48
C GLY A 47 -6.51 23.59 4.97
N LEU A 48 -6.26 22.39 5.50
CA LEU A 48 -6.95 21.15 5.15
C LEU A 48 -7.92 20.73 6.26
N LEU A 49 -9.16 20.42 5.88
CA LEU A 49 -10.16 19.80 6.77
C LEU A 49 -9.98 18.28 6.85
N ARG A 50 -8.75 17.84 7.10
CA ARG A 50 -8.34 16.43 7.19
C ARG A 50 -7.61 16.18 8.50
N CYS A 51 -7.63 14.94 8.98
CA CYS A 51 -6.78 14.56 10.11
C CYS A 51 -5.35 14.24 9.65
N GLY A 52 -4.38 14.37 10.56
CA GLY A 52 -2.98 14.10 10.27
C GLY A 52 -2.69 12.70 9.72
N LYS A 53 -3.41 11.70 10.25
CA LYS A 53 -3.34 10.32 9.75
C LYS A 53 -3.75 10.22 8.28
N SER A 54 -4.82 10.92 7.89
CA SER A 54 -5.30 10.96 6.50
C SER A 54 -4.26 11.60 5.59
N CYS A 55 -3.71 12.77 5.97
CA CYS A 55 -2.66 13.44 5.19
C CYS A 55 -1.42 12.55 5.02
N ARG A 56 -0.96 11.90 6.10
CA ARG A 56 0.17 10.97 6.05
C ARG A 56 -0.09 9.84 5.06
N LEU A 57 -1.24 9.17 5.18
CA LEU A 57 -1.60 8.05 4.30
C LEU A 57 -1.73 8.51 2.85
N ARG A 58 -2.31 9.68 2.60
CA ARG A 58 -2.43 10.22 1.24
C ARG A 58 -1.06 10.49 0.63
N TRP A 59 -0.17 11.13 1.38
CA TRP A 59 1.19 11.40 0.92
C TRP A 59 1.96 10.11 0.60
N ILE A 60 2.09 9.20 1.56
CA ILE A 60 2.96 8.01 1.40
C ILE A 60 2.44 6.99 0.39
N ASN A 61 1.13 6.96 0.10
CA ASN A 61 0.55 5.99 -0.82
C ASN A 61 0.27 6.56 -2.22
N TYR A 62 0.08 7.88 -2.35
CA TYR A 62 -0.39 8.47 -3.59
C TYR A 62 0.40 9.68 -4.07
N LEU A 63 0.84 10.59 -3.20
CA LEU A 63 1.38 11.89 -3.68
C LEU A 63 2.91 11.96 -3.69
N ARG A 64 3.60 11.08 -2.96
CA ARG A 64 5.07 11.07 -2.93
C ARG A 64 5.62 10.79 -4.35
N PRO A 65 6.61 11.56 -4.84
CA PRO A 65 7.02 11.55 -6.25
C PRO A 65 7.77 10.28 -6.68
N ASP A 66 8.34 9.55 -5.74
CA ASP A 66 9.07 8.30 -5.95
C ASP A 66 8.17 7.06 -6.10
N ILE A 67 6.84 7.22 -5.99
CA ILE A 67 5.91 6.09 -6.13
C ILE A 67 5.69 5.78 -7.61
N LYS A 68 6.00 4.55 -8.01
CA LYS A 68 5.83 4.05 -9.37
C LYS A 68 4.34 3.92 -9.70
N ARG A 69 3.95 4.31 -10.91
CA ARG A 69 2.57 4.18 -11.41
C ARG A 69 2.46 3.01 -12.38
N GLY A 70 1.29 2.37 -12.38
CA GLY A 70 0.98 1.25 -13.27
C GLY A 70 1.17 -0.12 -12.64
N ASN A 71 1.00 -1.15 -13.47
CA ASN A 71 0.94 -2.56 -13.05
C ASN A 71 2.27 -3.07 -12.50
N PHE A 72 2.21 -4.12 -11.69
CA PHE A 72 3.39 -4.86 -11.25
C PHE A 72 4.01 -5.62 -12.43
N SER A 73 5.34 -5.58 -12.56
CA SER A 73 6.07 -6.42 -13.50
C SER A 73 6.14 -7.87 -13.00
N ALA A 74 6.47 -8.80 -13.90
CA ALA A 74 6.61 -10.21 -13.54
C ALA A 74 7.68 -10.43 -12.44
N GLU A 75 8.78 -9.68 -12.51
CA GLU A 75 9.89 -9.72 -11.56
C GLU A 75 9.46 -9.15 -10.20
N GLU A 76 8.67 -8.06 -10.19
CA GLU A 76 8.09 -7.50 -8.97
C GLU A 76 7.13 -8.51 -8.33
N GLU A 77 6.24 -9.14 -9.11
CA GLU A 77 5.32 -10.17 -8.62
C GLU A 77 6.06 -11.39 -8.04
N GLU A 78 7.08 -11.88 -8.72
CA GLU A 78 7.91 -13.01 -8.25
C GLU A 78 8.61 -12.67 -6.94
N THR A 79 9.17 -11.48 -6.84
CA THR A 79 9.80 -10.97 -5.62
C THR A 79 8.79 -10.92 -4.46
N ILE A 80 7.57 -10.43 -4.70
CA ILE A 80 6.49 -10.42 -3.69
C ILE A 80 6.15 -11.83 -3.23
N ILE A 81 5.99 -12.78 -4.16
CA ILE A 81 5.67 -14.18 -3.84
C ILE A 81 6.76 -14.80 -2.97
N LYS A 82 8.03 -14.64 -3.38
CA LYS A 82 9.19 -15.18 -2.65
C LYS A 82 9.27 -14.59 -1.24
N LEU A 83 9.22 -13.27 -1.11
CA LEU A 83 9.35 -12.59 0.18
C LEU A 83 8.14 -12.85 1.08
N HIS A 84 6.93 -12.95 0.55
CA HIS A 84 5.76 -13.35 1.32
C HIS A 84 5.89 -14.78 1.87
N GLY A 85 6.42 -15.71 1.08
CA GLY A 85 6.72 -17.07 1.54
C GLY A 85 7.69 -17.12 2.73
N LEU A 86 8.63 -16.17 2.81
CA LEU A 86 9.62 -16.08 3.89
C LEU A 86 9.16 -15.25 5.09
N LEU A 87 8.44 -14.15 4.85
CA LEU A 87 8.15 -13.13 5.86
C LEU A 87 6.68 -13.07 6.28
N GLY A 88 5.78 -13.74 5.54
CA GLY A 88 4.34 -13.61 5.68
C GLY A 88 3.83 -12.20 5.37
N ASN A 89 2.84 -11.74 6.14
CA ASN A 89 2.16 -10.45 5.93
C ASN A 89 2.96 -9.22 6.40
N LYS A 90 4.30 -9.28 6.41
CA LYS A 90 5.18 -8.16 6.81
C LYS A 90 5.35 -7.18 5.64
N TRP A 91 4.25 -6.58 5.18
CA TRP A 91 4.18 -5.77 3.96
C TRP A 91 5.22 -4.65 3.88
N SER A 92 5.41 -3.90 4.97
CA SER A 92 6.39 -2.80 4.99
C SER A 92 7.84 -3.31 4.86
N LYS A 93 8.14 -4.53 5.30
CA LYS A 93 9.45 -5.17 5.10
C LYS A 93 9.61 -5.73 3.68
N ILE A 94 8.53 -6.19 3.07
CA ILE A 94 8.55 -6.60 1.66
C ILE A 94 8.76 -5.36 0.78
N ALA A 95 8.06 -4.25 1.07
CA ALA A 95 8.16 -2.99 0.34
C ALA A 95 9.58 -2.40 0.32
N SER A 96 10.39 -2.62 1.36
CA SER A 96 11.78 -2.17 1.36
C SER A 96 12.66 -2.84 0.29
N SER A 97 12.20 -3.93 -0.32
CA SER A 97 12.89 -4.64 -1.40
C SER A 97 12.34 -4.31 -2.79
N LEU A 98 11.33 -3.43 -2.88
CA LEU A 98 10.64 -3.08 -4.13
C LEU A 98 10.61 -1.55 -4.29
N PRO A 99 11.68 -0.96 -4.86
CA PRO A 99 11.79 0.49 -5.02
C PRO A 99 10.56 1.08 -5.71
N GLY A 100 10.01 2.14 -5.12
CA GLY A 100 8.84 2.84 -5.64
C GLY A 100 7.50 2.13 -5.46
N ARG A 101 7.45 0.94 -4.83
CA ARG A 101 6.20 0.27 -4.45
C ARG A 101 5.91 0.44 -2.97
N THR A 102 4.63 0.64 -2.64
CA THR A 102 4.17 0.83 -1.27
C THR A 102 3.71 -0.50 -0.67
N ASP A 103 3.74 -0.59 0.65
CA ASP A 103 3.23 -1.74 1.39
C ASP A 103 1.74 -1.97 1.16
N ASN A 104 0.98 -0.89 0.97
CA ASN A 104 -0.43 -0.95 0.59
C ASN A 104 -0.64 -1.57 -0.79
N GLU A 105 0.13 -1.18 -1.81
CA GLU A 105 0.05 -1.76 -3.15
C GLU A 105 0.40 -3.26 -3.13
N ILE A 106 1.46 -3.63 -2.41
CA ILE A 106 1.90 -5.03 -2.30
C ILE A 106 0.83 -5.90 -1.63
N LYS A 107 0.27 -5.43 -0.52
CA LYS A 107 -0.87 -6.10 0.13
C LYS A 107 -2.06 -6.23 -0.82
N ASN A 108 -2.34 -5.20 -1.63
CA ASN A 108 -3.46 -5.23 -2.56
C ASN A 108 -3.24 -6.26 -3.67
N VAL A 109 -2.12 -6.22 -4.40
CA VAL A 109 -1.83 -7.16 -5.48
C VAL A 109 -1.77 -8.61 -4.97
N TRP A 110 -1.29 -8.82 -3.74
CA TRP A 110 -1.35 -10.13 -3.10
C TRP A 110 -2.78 -10.64 -2.96
N ASN A 111 -3.65 -9.84 -2.35
CA ASN A 111 -5.02 -10.24 -2.03
C ASN A 111 -5.92 -10.32 -3.26
N THR A 112 -5.69 -9.50 -4.29
CA THR A 112 -6.51 -9.49 -5.50
C THR A 112 -6.04 -10.50 -6.54
N HIS A 113 -4.72 -10.76 -6.65
CA HIS A 113 -4.15 -11.49 -7.79
C HIS A 113 -3.23 -12.64 -7.35
N LEU A 114 -2.17 -12.37 -6.58
CA LEU A 114 -1.09 -13.36 -6.37
C LEU A 114 -1.50 -14.54 -5.49
N LYS A 115 -2.38 -14.33 -4.50
CA LYS A 115 -2.88 -15.41 -3.64
C LYS A 115 -3.55 -16.53 -4.45
N LYS A 116 -4.35 -16.17 -5.47
CA LYS A 116 -5.00 -17.14 -6.36
C LYS A 116 -3.98 -17.81 -7.30
N LYS A 117 -3.07 -17.03 -7.88
CA LYS A 117 -2.01 -17.50 -8.79
C LYS A 117 -1.10 -18.55 -8.14
N THR A 118 -0.76 -18.36 -6.86
CA THR A 118 0.08 -19.30 -6.10
C THR A 118 -0.65 -20.59 -5.70
N GLN A 119 -1.96 -20.54 -5.47
CA GLN A 119 -2.78 -21.73 -5.24
C GLN A 119 -2.87 -22.59 -6.51
N VAL A 120 -3.14 -21.97 -7.66
CA VAL A 120 -3.19 -22.67 -8.96
C VAL A 120 -1.83 -23.30 -9.30
N LYS A 121 -0.72 -22.55 -9.12
CA LYS A 121 0.63 -23.11 -9.31
C LYS A 121 0.87 -24.34 -8.41
N ARG A 122 0.46 -24.30 -7.14
CA ARG A 122 0.58 -25.47 -6.25
C ARG A 122 -0.21 -26.67 -6.76
N THR A 123 -1.43 -26.47 -7.24
CA THR A 123 -2.26 -27.57 -7.78
C THR A 123 -1.63 -28.22 -9.01
N ILE A 124 -1.08 -27.43 -9.95
CA ILE A 124 -0.47 -27.95 -11.19
C ILE A 124 0.81 -28.74 -10.89
N ILE A 125 1.62 -28.31 -9.92
CA ILE A 125 2.88 -28.99 -9.58
C ILE A 125 2.61 -30.32 -8.86
N ILE A 126 1.53 -30.41 -8.08
CA ILE A 126 1.19 -31.63 -7.30
C ILE A 126 0.51 -32.68 -8.19
N PHE A 127 -0.17 -32.27 -9.27
CA PHE A 127 -0.77 -33.15 -10.26
C PHE A 127 -0.19 -32.88 -11.65
N PRO A 128 1.05 -33.32 -11.95
CA PRO A 128 1.48 -33.37 -13.34
C PRO A 128 0.56 -34.34 -14.07
N ASN A 129 -0.15 -33.85 -15.10
CA ASN A 129 -1.02 -34.64 -15.95
C ASN A 129 -0.26 -35.87 -16.47
N THR A 130 -0.49 -37.05 -15.89
CA THR A 130 -0.10 -38.32 -16.50
C THR A 130 -1.14 -38.67 -17.55
N THR A 131 -1.04 -38.06 -18.73
CA THR A 131 -1.73 -38.55 -19.92
C THR A 131 -0.70 -39.03 -20.92
N ASN A 132 -0.31 -40.29 -20.78
CA ASN A 132 0.26 -41.05 -21.88
C ASN A 132 -0.23 -42.51 -21.81
N ARG A 133 -1.15 -42.86 -22.71
CA ARG A 133 -1.15 -44.19 -23.34
C ARG A 133 -1.96 -44.13 -24.63
N GLN A 134 -1.21 -44.09 -25.73
CA GLN A 134 -1.61 -44.67 -27.01
C GLN A 134 -2.09 -46.11 -26.76
N HIS A 135 -3.24 -46.49 -27.31
CA HIS A 135 -3.51 -47.87 -27.75
C HIS A 135 -4.14 -47.78 -29.14
N ASN A 136 -3.31 -48.14 -30.12
CA ASN A 136 -3.74 -48.78 -31.36
C ASN A 136 -3.82 -50.29 -31.06
#